data_AF-A0A955P3K2-F1
#
_entry.id   AF-A0A955P3K2-F1
#
_cell.length_a   1.000
_cell.length_b   1.000
_cell.length_c   1.000
_cell.angle_alpha   90.00
_cell.angle_beta   90.00
_cell.angle_gamma   90.00
#
_symmetry.space_group_name_H-M   'P 1'
#
loop_
_entity.id
_entity.type
_entity.pdbx_description
1 polymer ?
#
loop_
_entity_poly.entity_id
_entity_poly.type
_entity_poly.pdbx_seq_one_letter_code
_entity_poly.pdbx_strand_id
1 'polypeptide(L)'
;MQLLTNHAPEYNSGASTNDESGEPMTDKEWIRQALAEYEGPLLRYVHRMVGDLETARDVVQDAFLKLCSSRPEKVRDHVAPWLYTVCRNRALDIQRKESRMNPISEPMMAVTPSEEP
;
A
#
# COMPACT_ATOMS: atom_id res chain seq x y z
N MET A 1 2.60 11.59 -50.27
CA MET A 1 3.11 10.29 -49.79
C MET A 1 4.38 10.58 -49.01
N GLN A 2 4.33 10.54 -47.68
CA GLN A 2 4.92 9.46 -46.85
C GLN A 2 6.47 9.56 -46.80
N LEU A 3 7.18 9.67 -45.67
CA LEU A 3 6.89 9.43 -44.27
C LEU A 3 7.82 10.30 -43.39
N LEU A 4 7.28 10.77 -42.27
CA LEU A 4 8.03 11.24 -41.12
C LEU A 4 8.90 10.06 -40.62
N THR A 5 10.21 10.20 -40.71
CA THR A 5 11.13 9.24 -40.06
C THR A 5 11.19 9.59 -38.58
N ASN A 6 10.53 8.76 -37.78
CA ASN A 6 10.59 8.74 -36.33
C ASN A 6 12.05 8.73 -35.85
N HIS A 7 12.43 9.74 -35.08
CA HIS A 7 13.65 9.73 -34.29
C HIS A 7 13.33 9.01 -32.96
N ALA A 8 13.72 7.74 -32.85
CA ALA A 8 13.71 7.01 -31.60
C ALA A 8 14.92 7.44 -30.75
N PRO A 9 14.76 7.82 -29.47
CA PRO A 9 15.91 8.01 -28.60
C PRO A 9 16.43 6.64 -28.14
N GLU A 10 17.72 6.41 -28.40
CA GLU A 10 18.49 5.26 -27.97
C GLU A 10 18.55 5.20 -26.44
N TYR A 11 17.98 4.15 -25.84
CA TYR A 11 18.19 3.85 -24.42
C TYR A 11 19.50 3.06 -24.29
N ASN A 12 20.59 3.79 -24.02
CA ASN A 12 21.90 3.23 -23.78
C ASN A 12 21.88 2.34 -22.52
N SER A 13 22.10 1.04 -22.71
CA SER A 13 22.28 0.06 -21.64
C SER A 13 23.75 -0.04 -21.26
N GLY A 14 24.05 0.30 -20.00
CA GLY A 14 25.11 -0.29 -19.19
C GLY A 14 26.54 0.15 -19.47
N ALA A 15 27.13 0.93 -18.54
CA ALA A 15 28.03 0.39 -17.51
C ALA A 15 28.94 1.48 -16.92
N SER A 16 29.03 1.45 -15.59
CA SER A 16 30.17 1.85 -14.75
C SER A 16 30.53 3.35 -14.68
N THR A 17 30.16 3.98 -13.56
CA THR A 17 31.06 4.91 -12.85
C THR A 17 30.81 4.75 -11.35
N ASN A 18 31.87 4.37 -10.62
CA ASN A 18 31.99 4.70 -9.21
C ASN A 18 32.05 6.23 -9.14
N ASP A 19 31.11 6.87 -8.45
CA ASP A 19 31.22 8.28 -8.12
C ASP A 19 30.58 8.56 -6.75
N GLU A 20 31.43 8.99 -5.82
CA GLU A 20 31.11 9.45 -4.47
C GLU A 20 30.45 10.85 -4.52
N SER A 21 29.33 11.00 -5.23
CA SER A 21 28.53 12.23 -5.21
C SER A 21 27.23 11.98 -4.45
N GLY A 22 27.10 12.68 -3.32
CA GLY A 22 25.88 12.76 -2.51
C GLY A 22 24.75 13.51 -3.23
N GLU A 23 24.43 13.09 -4.45
CA GLU A 23 23.25 13.54 -5.17
C GLU A 23 22.02 13.12 -4.36
N PRO A 24 21.12 14.05 -4.01
CA PRO A 24 19.93 13.71 -3.27
C PRO A 24 19.14 12.69 -4.08
N MET A 25 18.96 11.49 -3.51
CA MET A 25 18.22 10.40 -4.14
C MET A 25 16.89 10.95 -4.70
N THR A 26 16.65 10.75 -5.99
CA THR A 26 15.43 11.23 -6.62
C THR A 26 14.19 10.60 -5.98
N ASP A 27 13.04 11.29 -6.02
CA ASP A 27 11.78 10.77 -5.46
C ASP A 27 11.42 9.39 -6.03
N LYS A 28 11.70 9.17 -7.32
CA LYS A 28 11.47 7.88 -7.99
C LYS A 28 12.33 6.76 -7.42
N GLU A 29 13.60 7.06 -7.12
CA GLU A 29 14.53 6.07 -6.59
C GLU A 29 14.20 5.73 -5.13
N TRP A 30 13.83 6.75 -4.35
CA TRP A 30 13.30 6.56 -3.00
C TRP A 30 12.08 5.63 -2.96
N ILE A 31 11.11 5.86 -3.85
CA ILE A 31 9.91 5.01 -3.95
C ILE A 31 10.29 3.59 -4.38
N ARG A 32 11.23 3.42 -5.31
CA ARG A 32 11.71 2.08 -5.72
C ARG A 32 12.34 1.32 -4.56
N GLN A 33 13.18 1.98 -3.77
CA GLN A 33 13.78 1.37 -2.59
C GLN A 33 12.71 0.96 -1.58
N ALA A 34 11.75 1.85 -1.30
CA ALA A 34 10.64 1.53 -0.41
C ALA A 34 9.80 0.34 -0.93
N LEU A 35 9.58 0.24 -2.24
CA LEU A 35 8.87 -0.89 -2.83
C LEU A 35 9.63 -2.20 -2.64
N ALA A 36 10.92 -2.21 -3.02
CA ALA A 36 11.77 -3.38 -2.89
C ALA A 36 11.90 -3.87 -1.44
N GLU A 37 11.92 -2.95 -0.48
CA GLU A 37 12.07 -3.28 0.95
C GLU A 37 10.75 -3.71 1.59
N TYR A 38 9.64 -3.03 1.30
CA TYR A 38 8.41 -3.16 2.10
C TYR A 38 7.26 -3.90 1.40
N GLU A 39 7.27 -4.11 0.08
CA GLU A 39 6.16 -4.77 -0.63
C GLU A 39 5.83 -6.15 -0.04
N GLY A 40 6.83 -7.04 0.04
CA GLY A 40 6.65 -8.40 0.56
C GLY A 40 6.19 -8.43 2.03
N PRO A 41 6.86 -7.72 2.95
CA PRO A 41 6.43 -7.60 4.35
C PRO A 41 5.02 -7.03 4.52
N LEU A 42 4.67 -5.97 3.78
CA LEU A 42 3.34 -5.35 3.84
C LEU A 42 2.27 -6.30 3.29
N LEU A 43 2.55 -6.99 2.18
CA LEU A 43 1.61 -7.96 1.61
C LEU A 43 1.29 -9.07 2.60
N ARG A 44 2.30 -9.64 3.26
CA ARG A 44 2.11 -10.68 4.29
C ARG A 44 1.34 -10.14 5.50
N TYR A 45 1.65 -8.92 5.93
CA TYR A 45 0.98 -8.26 7.05
C TYR A 45 -0.50 -8.01 6.75
N VAL A 46 -0.81 -7.44 5.59
CA VAL A 46 -2.19 -7.14 5.18
C VAL A 46 -2.98 -8.40 4.92
N HIS A 47 -2.39 -9.39 4.23
CA HIS A 47 -3.02 -10.68 3.99
C HIS A 47 -3.47 -11.36 5.29
N ARG A 48 -2.69 -11.25 6.37
CA ARG A 48 -3.10 -11.76 7.69
C ARG A 48 -4.30 -11.02 8.30
N MET A 49 -4.56 -9.78 7.90
CA MET A 49 -5.71 -9.00 8.35
C MET A 49 -6.95 -9.25 7.49
N VAL A 50 -6.83 -9.24 6.16
CA VAL A 50 -8.00 -9.32 5.26
C VAL A 50 -8.33 -10.74 4.82
N GLY A 51 -7.40 -11.69 4.93
CA GLY A 51 -7.61 -13.10 4.56
C GLY A 51 -7.65 -13.39 3.05
N ASP A 52 -7.69 -12.37 2.21
CA ASP A 52 -7.69 -12.46 0.75
C ASP A 52 -6.44 -11.82 0.13
N LEU A 53 -5.77 -12.53 -0.78
CA LEU A 53 -4.50 -12.12 -1.37
C LEU A 53 -4.67 -11.02 -2.43
N GLU A 54 -5.78 -11.02 -3.17
CA GLU A 54 -6.05 -9.99 -4.17
C GLU A 54 -6.33 -8.65 -3.48
N THR A 55 -7.22 -8.67 -2.49
CA THR A 55 -7.50 -7.52 -1.62
C THR A 55 -6.23 -7.02 -0.92
N ALA A 56 -5.37 -7.92 -0.43
CA ALA A 56 -4.11 -7.51 0.19
C ALA A 56 -3.18 -6.78 -0.81
N ARG A 57 -3.09 -7.26 -2.05
CA ARG A 57 -2.32 -6.57 -3.11
C ARG A 57 -2.90 -5.21 -3.42
N ASP A 58 -4.22 -5.07 -3.49
CA ASP A 58 -4.87 -3.78 -3.74
C ASP A 58 -4.59 -2.76 -2.63
N VAL A 59 -4.62 -3.19 -1.37
CA VAL A 59 -4.27 -2.35 -0.21
C VAL A 59 -2.82 -1.87 -0.29
N VAL A 60 -1.88 -2.76 -0.60
CA VAL A 60 -0.46 -2.43 -0.70
C VAL A 60 -0.22 -1.46 -1.86
N GLN A 61 -0.84 -1.71 -3.03
CA GLN A 61 -0.76 -0.81 -4.18
C GLN A 61 -1.30 0.59 -3.84
N ASP A 62 -2.47 0.69 -3.20
CA ASP A 62 -3.04 1.98 -2.77
C ASP A 62 -2.11 2.73 -1.79
N ALA A 63 -1.43 2.00 -0.89
CA ALA A 63 -0.46 2.60 0.03
C ALA A 63 0.75 3.20 -0.72
N PHE A 64 1.31 2.49 -1.71
CA PHE A 64 2.42 2.99 -2.52
C PHE A 64 1.98 4.13 -3.47
N LEU A 65 0.77 4.09 -4.03
CA LEU A 65 0.22 5.21 -4.81
C LEU A 65 0.07 6.48 -3.96
N LYS A 66 -0.34 6.33 -2.70
CA LYS A 66 -0.36 7.43 -1.73
C LYS A 66 1.04 7.91 -1.39
N LEU A 67 2.04 7.01 -1.31
CA LEU A 67 3.43 7.38 -1.10
C LEU A 67 3.95 8.25 -2.25
N CYS A 68 3.69 7.85 -3.49
CA CYS A 68 4.03 8.61 -4.70
C CYS A 68 3.40 10.00 -4.74
N SER A 69 2.22 10.17 -4.14
CA SER A 69 1.49 11.44 -4.09
C SER A 69 1.80 12.26 -2.83
N SER A 70 2.58 11.69 -1.90
CA SER A 70 2.92 12.33 -0.62
C SER A 70 4.09 13.30 -0.79
N ARG A 71 4.20 14.25 0.13
CA ARG A 71 5.36 15.15 0.20
C ARG A 71 6.54 14.39 0.81
N PRO A 72 7.66 14.17 0.10
CA PRO A 72 8.78 13.37 0.59
C PRO A 72 9.29 13.86 1.95
N GLU A 73 9.33 15.17 2.17
CA GLU A 73 9.83 15.80 3.41
C GLU A 73 9.02 15.41 4.64
N LYS A 74 7.78 14.97 4.47
CA LYS A 74 6.91 14.54 5.56
C LYS A 74 6.97 13.05 5.84
N VAL A 75 7.54 12.24 4.96
CA VAL A 75 7.43 10.77 5.04
C VAL A 75 8.79 10.08 5.02
N ARG A 76 9.82 10.69 4.42
CA ARG A 76 11.15 10.08 4.22
C ARG A 76 11.77 9.52 5.49
N ASP A 77 11.62 10.22 6.63
CA ASP A 77 12.22 9.80 7.90
C ASP A 77 11.46 8.66 8.60
N HIS A 78 10.26 8.33 8.13
CA HIS A 78 9.39 7.33 8.78
C HIS A 78 8.48 6.59 7.77
N VAL A 79 9.06 6.20 6.63
CA VAL A 79 8.35 5.51 5.55
C VAL A 79 7.70 4.23 6.03
N ALA A 80 8.43 3.38 6.76
CA ALA A 80 7.89 2.10 7.21
C ALA A 80 6.67 2.30 8.15
N PRO A 81 6.78 3.05 9.27
CA PRO A 81 5.63 3.34 10.13
C PRO A 81 4.44 3.93 9.37
N TRP A 82 4.71 4.83 8.42
CA TRP A 82 3.69 5.44 7.59
C TRP A 82 2.97 4.42 6.70
N LEU A 83 3.72 3.57 5.98
CA LEU A 83 3.17 2.52 5.11
C LEU A 83 2.32 1.51 5.89
N TYR A 84 2.82 1.04 7.04
CA TYR A 84 2.06 0.13 7.91
C TYR A 84 0.77 0.78 8.42
N THR A 85 0.80 2.07 8.75
CA THR A 85 -0.39 2.81 9.19
C THR A 85 -1.44 2.93 8.08
N VAL A 86 -1.02 3.31 6.87
CA VAL A 86 -1.91 3.41 5.71
C VAL A 86 -2.53 2.05 5.37
N CYS A 87 -1.71 0.99 5.32
CA CYS A 87 -2.17 -0.37 5.06
C CYS A 87 -3.17 -0.84 6.11
N ARG A 88 -2.88 -0.64 7.41
CA ARG A 88 -3.77 -1.02 8.51
C ARG A 88 -5.11 -0.29 8.42
N ASN A 89 -5.09 1.03 8.19
CA ASN A 89 -6.31 1.82 8.10
C ASN A 89 -7.19 1.35 6.94
N ARG A 90 -6.58 1.04 5.79
CA ARG A 90 -7.31 0.53 4.63
C ARG A 90 -7.88 -0.89 4.86
N ALA A 91 -7.10 -1.79 5.46
CA ALA A 91 -7.57 -3.13 5.80
C ALA A 91 -8.76 -3.09 6.77
N LEU A 92 -8.72 -2.22 7.79
CA LEU A 92 -9.83 -2.03 8.72
C LEU A 92 -11.08 -1.46 8.04
N ASP A 93 -10.92 -0.56 7.08
CA ASP A 93 -12.03 -0.01 6.30
C ASP A 93 -12.76 -1.09 5.50
N ILE A 94 -11.99 -1.98 4.86
CA ILE A 94 -12.53 -3.14 4.13
C ILE A 94 -13.30 -4.06 5.08
N GLN A 95 -12.70 -4.45 6.22
CA GLN A 95 -13.37 -5.30 7.20
C GLN A 95 -14.69 -4.69 7.72
N ARG A 96 -14.71 -3.37 7.98
CA ARG A 96 -15.94 -2.66 8.39
C ARG A 96 -16.99 -2.67 7.31
N LYS A 97 -16.59 -2.53 6.04
CA LYS A 97 -17.52 -2.58 4.89
C LYS A 97 -18.12 -3.98 4.73
N GLU A 98 -17.30 -5.03 4.80
CA GLU A 98 -17.77 -6.42 4.76
C GLU A 98 -18.74 -6.72 5.91
N SER A 99 -18.43 -6.28 7.14
CA SER A 99 -19.32 -6.44 8.29
C SER A 99 -20.66 -5.71 8.12
N ARG A 100 -20.70 -4.56 7.44
CA ARG A 100 -21.95 -3.83 7.16
C ARG A 100 -22.76 -4.45 6.02
N MET A 101 -22.09 -5.08 5.07
CA MET A 101 -22.71 -5.73 3.91
C MET A 101 -23.19 -7.15 4.23
N ASN A 102 -22.85 -7.69 5.40
CA ASN A 102 -23.33 -8.98 5.90
C ASN A 102 -24.36 -8.76 7.04
N PRO A 103 -25.60 -8.32 6.75
CA PRO A 103 -26.60 -8.03 7.78
C PRO A 103 -27.28 -9.30 8.30
N ILE A 104 -26.54 -10.30 8.79
CA ILE A 104 -27.12 -11.39 9.61
C ILE A 104 -26.14 -11.80 10.71
N SER A 105 -26.34 -11.22 11.88
CA SER A 105 -26.20 -11.91 13.16
C SER A 105 -27.35 -11.39 14.01
N GLU A 106 -28.36 -12.22 14.15
CA GLU A 106 -29.64 -11.92 14.81
C GLU A 106 -29.44 -11.28 16.19
N PRO A 107 -30.26 -10.30 16.59
CA PRO A 107 -30.40 -9.96 17.99
C PRO A 107 -31.06 -11.15 18.69
N MET A 108 -30.30 -11.94 19.44
CA MET A 108 -30.90 -12.95 20.30
C MET A 108 -31.72 -12.20 21.35
N MET A 109 -33.04 -12.30 21.19
CA MET A 109 -34.06 -11.68 22.02
C MET A 109 -33.84 -11.98 23.50
N ALA A 110 -34.21 -11.00 24.32
CA ALA A 110 -34.24 -11.07 25.77
C ALA A 110 -34.95 -12.34 26.30
N VAL A 111 -34.26 -13.06 27.18
CA VAL A 111 -34.90 -13.84 28.25
C VAL A 111 -34.47 -13.17 29.54
N THR A 112 -35.35 -12.35 30.12
CA THR A 112 -35.33 -12.05 31.54
C THR A 112 -36.07 -13.17 32.26
N PRO A 113 -35.42 -14.02 33.07
CA PRO A 113 -36.14 -14.69 34.13
C PRO A 113 -36.51 -13.60 35.15
N SER A 114 -37.80 -13.35 35.33
CA SER A 114 -38.31 -12.74 36.56
C SER A 114 -37.80 -13.58 37.73
N GLU A 115 -37.04 -12.96 38.62
CA GLU A 115 -36.70 -13.55 39.91
C GLU A 115 -37.34 -12.66 40.99
N GLU A 116 -38.53 -13.06 41.44
CA GLU A 116 -39.07 -12.67 42.74
C GLU A 116 -38.98 -13.91 43.64
N PRO A 117 -38.44 -13.74 44.86
CA PRO A 117 -39.23 -14.05 46.04
C PRO A 117 -39.30 -12.91 47.08
#